data_AF-A0A1J5PD13-F1
#
_entry.id   AF-A0A1J5PD13-F1
#
_cell.length_a   1.000
_cell.length_b   1.000
_cell.length_c   1.000
_cell.angle_alpha   90.00
_cell.angle_beta   90.00
_cell.angle_gamma   90.00
#
_symmetry.space_group_name_H-M   'P 1'
#
loop_
_entity.id
_entity.type
_entity.pdbx_description
1 polymer ?
#
loop_
_entity_poly.entity_id
_entity_poly.type
_entity_poly.pdbx_seq_one_letter_code
_entity_poly.pdbx_strand_id
1 'polypeptide(L)'
;MNRPLFLAAAAAALALAGTAPAAEAYKTAVFAGGCFWSAEHDIEHTPGVKAVVVGYSGGQLRNPTYENHEGHLESIKVTYDPAKVSYPQLVDAFFHHIDPTDPNGQICDYGPSYHTAVFVSDPAERAAAEQVKAQVAKALKRPVATTILPTSTFWMAEAYHQDYARKNPVAYGAYRVGCGRDARLKAVWAGR
;
A
#
# COMPACT_ATOMS: atom_id res chain seq x y z
N MET A 1 33.12 -77.49 -6.48
CA MET A 1 32.76 -76.38 -7.38
C MET A 1 31.79 -75.46 -6.65
N ASN A 2 32.27 -74.27 -6.30
CA ASN A 2 31.58 -73.21 -5.55
C ASN A 2 30.45 -72.59 -6.37
N ARG A 3 29.26 -72.40 -5.77
CA ARG A 3 28.45 -71.17 -5.93
C ARG A 3 27.60 -70.94 -4.67
N PRO A 4 27.77 -69.81 -3.94
CA PRO A 4 26.95 -69.49 -2.78
C PRO A 4 25.64 -68.81 -3.23
N LEU A 5 24.55 -69.12 -2.51
CA LEU A 5 23.24 -68.50 -2.69
C LEU A 5 23.23 -67.17 -1.92
N PHE A 6 23.25 -66.05 -2.63
CA PHE A 6 23.17 -64.71 -2.03
C PHE A 6 21.73 -64.41 -1.60
N LEU A 7 21.52 -64.15 -0.31
CA LEU A 7 20.32 -63.50 0.21
C LEU A 7 20.28 -62.04 -0.25
N ALA A 8 19.22 -61.66 -0.97
CA ALA A 8 18.94 -60.26 -1.27
C ALA A 8 18.18 -59.62 -0.10
N ALA A 9 18.84 -58.71 0.61
CA ALA A 9 18.19 -57.81 1.55
C ALA A 9 17.68 -56.58 0.79
N ALA A 10 16.36 -56.39 0.72
CA ALA A 10 15.76 -55.19 0.16
C ALA A 10 15.77 -54.07 1.21
N ALA A 11 16.59 -53.05 1.00
CA ALA A 11 16.55 -51.82 1.79
C ALA A 11 15.48 -50.89 1.21
N ALA A 12 14.42 -50.62 1.97
CA ALA A 12 13.42 -49.61 1.63
C ALA A 12 13.97 -48.22 1.98
N ALA A 13 14.30 -47.42 0.96
CA ALA A 13 14.65 -46.02 1.14
C ALA A 13 13.37 -45.18 1.27
N LEU A 14 13.11 -44.65 2.47
CA LEU A 14 12.07 -43.65 2.69
C LEU A 14 12.55 -42.30 2.14
N ALA A 15 12.03 -41.88 0.99
CA ALA A 15 12.29 -40.55 0.46
C ALA A 15 11.52 -39.50 1.26
N LEU A 16 12.22 -38.77 2.13
CA LEU A 16 11.72 -37.54 2.75
C LEU A 16 11.71 -36.43 1.69
N ALA A 17 10.60 -36.30 0.96
CA ALA A 17 10.33 -35.14 0.13
C ALA A 17 10.05 -33.94 1.05
N GLY A 18 11.07 -33.13 1.31
CA GLY A 18 10.91 -31.83 1.95
C GLY A 18 10.09 -30.93 1.03
N THR A 19 8.88 -30.55 1.47
CA THR A 19 8.10 -29.51 0.81
C THR A 19 8.80 -28.18 1.04
N ALA A 20 9.45 -27.64 0.01
CA ALA A 20 9.86 -26.24 0.03
C ALA A 20 8.59 -25.38 0.19
N PRO A 21 8.58 -24.38 1.10
CA PRO A 21 7.44 -23.48 1.22
C PRO A 21 7.21 -22.80 -0.13
N ALA A 22 5.96 -22.87 -0.62
CA ALA A 22 5.55 -22.16 -1.83
C ALA A 22 5.85 -20.68 -1.65
N ALA A 23 6.48 -20.06 -2.65
CA ALA A 23 6.66 -18.61 -2.66
C ALA A 23 5.28 -17.96 -2.47
N GLU A 24 5.11 -17.14 -1.42
CA GLU A 24 3.83 -16.46 -1.22
C GLU A 24 3.50 -15.63 -2.47
N ALA A 25 2.29 -15.81 -2.99
CA ALA A 25 1.78 -14.96 -4.05
C ALA A 25 1.80 -13.50 -3.57
N TYR A 26 2.07 -12.57 -4.50
CA TYR A 26 1.97 -11.14 -4.22
C TYR A 26 0.58 -10.79 -3.69
N LYS A 27 0.53 -9.87 -2.72
CA LYS A 27 -0.70 -9.38 -2.10
C LYS A 27 -0.97 -7.95 -2.53
N THR A 28 -2.20 -7.49 -2.30
CA THR A 28 -2.61 -6.12 -2.62
C THR A 28 -3.10 -5.37 -1.39
N ALA A 29 -2.79 -4.09 -1.28
CA ALA A 29 -3.37 -3.17 -0.30
C ALA A 29 -3.88 -1.93 -1.01
N VAL A 30 -4.92 -1.29 -0.48
CA VAL A 30 -5.49 -0.06 -1.05
C VAL A 30 -5.43 1.06 -0.03
N PHE A 31 -4.92 2.22 -0.45
CA PHE A 31 -4.75 3.41 0.40
C PHE A 31 -5.30 4.64 -0.31
N ALA A 32 -5.79 5.62 0.45
CA ALA A 32 -6.08 6.97 -0.02
C ALA A 32 -5.22 7.96 0.75
N GLY A 33 -4.44 8.78 0.04
CA GLY A 33 -3.33 9.55 0.61
C GLY A 33 -3.26 11.00 0.11
N GLY A 34 -4.39 11.59 -0.28
CA GLY A 34 -4.44 12.86 -1.01
C GLY A 34 -4.30 12.65 -2.51
N CYS A 35 -3.68 13.60 -3.22
CA CYS A 35 -3.39 13.47 -4.64
C CYS A 35 -2.71 12.13 -4.95
N PHE A 36 -3.39 11.27 -5.71
CA PHE A 36 -2.93 9.92 -6.01
C PHE A 36 -1.62 9.86 -6.80
N TRP A 37 -1.22 10.92 -7.51
CA TRP A 37 0.09 11.00 -8.19
C TRP A 37 1.22 11.04 -7.18
N SER A 38 1.03 11.79 -6.10
CA SER A 38 2.02 11.85 -5.02
C SER A 38 2.01 10.58 -4.19
N ALA A 39 0.83 10.01 -3.93
CA ALA A 39 0.72 8.76 -3.20
C ALA A 39 1.38 7.58 -3.96
N GLU A 40 1.18 7.50 -5.29
CA GLU A 40 1.85 6.53 -6.18
C GLU A 40 3.37 6.74 -6.16
N HIS A 41 3.81 7.96 -6.47
CA HIS A 41 5.22 8.31 -6.55
C HIS A 41 5.98 8.06 -5.25
N ASP A 42 5.37 8.34 -4.10
CA ASP A 42 6.05 8.16 -2.82
C ASP A 42 6.14 6.66 -2.45
N ILE A 43 5.04 5.89 -2.60
CA ILE A 43 5.01 4.51 -2.12
C ILE A 43 5.70 3.51 -3.04
N GLU A 44 5.81 3.79 -4.35
CA GLU A 44 6.43 2.88 -5.34
C GLU A 44 7.89 2.53 -5.00
N HIS A 45 8.57 3.41 -4.25
CA HIS A 45 9.95 3.24 -3.82
C HIS A 45 10.11 2.40 -2.55
N THR A 46 9.00 1.97 -1.92
CA THR A 46 9.05 1.14 -0.71
C THR A 46 9.59 -0.26 -1.07
N PRO A 47 10.64 -0.75 -0.40
CA PRO A 47 11.17 -2.09 -0.65
C PRO A 47 10.08 -3.16 -0.52
N GLY A 48 9.95 -4.00 -1.54
CA GLY A 48 8.92 -5.05 -1.59
C GLY A 48 7.66 -4.67 -2.36
N VAL A 49 7.42 -3.38 -2.64
CA VAL A 49 6.40 -2.96 -3.60
C VAL A 49 6.81 -3.40 -5.01
N LYS A 50 5.83 -3.88 -5.78
CA LYS A 50 6.02 -4.44 -7.14
C LYS A 50 5.32 -3.63 -8.20
N ALA A 51 4.14 -3.12 -7.89
CA ALA A 51 3.36 -2.28 -8.78
C ALA A 51 2.43 -1.40 -7.96
N VAL A 52 2.15 -0.21 -8.46
CA VAL A 52 1.14 0.69 -7.92
C VAL A 52 0.29 1.13 -9.10
N VAL A 53 -1.03 1.21 -8.89
CA VAL A 53 -1.95 1.82 -9.86
C VAL A 53 -2.87 2.79 -9.11
N VAL A 54 -3.19 3.91 -9.75
CA VAL A 54 -4.07 4.94 -9.19
C VAL A 54 -5.54 4.73 -9.61
N GLY A 55 -6.46 5.19 -8.78
CA GLY A 55 -7.88 4.95 -8.96
C GLY A 55 -8.76 5.62 -7.89
N TYR A 56 -10.01 5.17 -7.83
CA TYR A 56 -11.06 5.71 -6.97
C TYR A 56 -11.65 4.57 -6.11
N SER A 57 -11.79 4.79 -4.80
CA SER A 57 -12.31 3.79 -3.84
C SER A 57 -13.12 4.47 -2.73
N GLY A 58 -13.97 3.72 -2.03
CA GLY A 58 -14.74 4.16 -0.87
C GLY A 58 -16.14 4.71 -1.18
N GLY A 59 -16.36 5.19 -2.40
CA GLY A 59 -17.66 5.69 -2.87
C GLY A 59 -18.59 4.60 -3.39
N GLN A 60 -19.82 5.01 -3.69
CA GLN A 60 -20.87 4.14 -4.26
C GLN A 60 -21.14 4.42 -5.76
N LEU A 61 -20.52 5.47 -6.32
CA LEU A 61 -20.68 5.81 -7.73
C LEU A 61 -20.07 4.70 -8.59
N ARG A 62 -20.81 4.26 -9.60
CA ARG A 62 -20.33 3.26 -10.54
C ARG A 62 -19.63 3.94 -11.71
N ASN A 63 -18.51 3.36 -12.16
CA ASN A 63 -17.67 3.91 -13.23
C ASN A 63 -17.29 5.39 -13.00
N PRO A 64 -16.71 5.75 -11.84
CA PRO A 64 -16.24 7.11 -11.60
C PRO A 64 -15.17 7.50 -12.63
N THR A 65 -15.13 8.79 -12.97
CA THR A 65 -14.09 9.42 -13.79
C THR A 65 -13.39 10.50 -12.99
N TYR A 66 -12.28 11.02 -13.51
CA TYR A 66 -11.62 12.15 -12.87
C TYR A 66 -12.55 13.36 -12.65
N GLU A 67 -13.42 13.66 -13.60
CA GLU A 67 -14.40 14.76 -13.50
C GLU A 67 -15.58 14.43 -12.59
N ASN A 68 -15.90 13.15 -12.39
CA ASN A 68 -17.01 12.73 -11.54
C ASN A 68 -16.71 11.42 -10.79
N HIS A 69 -16.23 11.58 -9.57
CA HIS A 69 -15.95 10.51 -8.63
C HIS A 69 -16.53 10.83 -7.25
N GLU A 70 -17.72 11.46 -7.21
CA GLU A 70 -18.36 11.88 -5.95
C GLU A 70 -18.43 10.74 -4.93
N GLY A 71 -17.99 11.04 -3.70
CA GLY A 71 -17.93 10.09 -2.60
C GLY A 71 -16.76 9.09 -2.65
N HIS A 72 -16.01 9.02 -3.75
CA HIS A 72 -14.75 8.29 -3.77
C HIS A 72 -13.58 9.14 -3.27
N LEU A 73 -12.58 8.45 -2.72
CA LEU A 73 -11.26 8.99 -2.45
C LEU A 73 -10.33 8.65 -3.61
N GLU A 74 -9.46 9.60 -3.97
CA GLU A 74 -8.29 9.29 -4.77
C GLU A 74 -7.42 8.28 -4.02
N SER A 75 -7.19 7.14 -4.67
CA SER A 75 -6.66 5.94 -4.04
C SER A 75 -5.59 5.32 -4.91
N ILE A 76 -4.72 4.54 -4.25
CA ILE A 76 -3.72 3.70 -4.88
C ILE A 76 -3.97 2.25 -4.49
N LYS A 77 -3.78 1.33 -5.44
CA LYS A 77 -3.73 -0.11 -5.19
C LYS A 77 -2.29 -0.58 -5.36
N VAL A 78 -1.70 -0.99 -4.25
CA VAL A 78 -0.30 -1.41 -4.15
C VAL A 78 -0.24 -2.93 -4.19
N THR A 79 0.49 -3.47 -5.17
CA THR A 79 0.87 -4.89 -5.21
C THR A 79 2.24 -5.05 -4.56
N TYR A 80 2.36 -5.92 -3.56
CA TYR A 80 3.58 -6.07 -2.77
C TYR A 80 3.94 -7.55 -2.52
N ASP A 81 5.22 -7.76 -2.23
CA ASP A 81 5.82 -9.04 -1.89
C ASP A 81 5.84 -9.24 -0.37
N PRO A 82 4.96 -10.09 0.20
CA PRO A 82 4.88 -10.28 1.64
C PRO A 82 6.15 -10.89 2.24
N ALA A 83 7.04 -11.50 1.43
CA ALA A 83 8.34 -11.97 1.89
C ALA A 83 9.37 -10.84 2.05
N LYS A 84 9.09 -9.64 1.51
CA LYS A 84 9.97 -8.47 1.59
C LYS A 84 9.41 -7.34 2.47
N VAL A 85 8.09 -7.16 2.46
CA VAL A 85 7.39 -6.16 3.26
C VAL A 85 6.09 -6.74 3.79
N SER A 86 5.93 -6.72 5.11
CA SER A 86 4.68 -7.13 5.74
C SER A 86 3.60 -6.05 5.59
N TYR A 87 2.34 -6.44 5.70
CA TYR A 87 1.22 -5.49 5.65
C TYR A 87 1.35 -4.34 6.67
N PRO A 88 1.69 -4.57 7.97
CA PRO A 88 1.91 -3.47 8.92
C PRO A 88 3.03 -2.52 8.50
N GLN A 89 4.14 -3.05 7.95
CA GLN A 89 5.24 -2.22 7.45
C GLN A 89 4.81 -1.37 6.25
N LEU A 90 3.96 -1.93 5.37
CA LEU A 90 3.42 -1.18 4.23
C LEU A 90 2.46 -0.08 4.68
N VAL A 91 1.60 -0.35 5.68
CA VAL A 91 0.73 0.66 6.29
C VAL A 91 1.57 1.77 6.97
N ASP A 92 2.64 1.41 7.67
CA ASP A 92 3.54 2.36 8.31
C ASP A 92 4.28 3.23 7.28
N ALA A 93 4.76 2.63 6.18
CA ALA A 93 5.34 3.36 5.06
C ALA A 93 4.34 4.36 4.45
N PHE A 94 3.10 3.92 4.22
CA PHE A 94 2.02 4.80 3.77
C PHE A 94 1.84 6.02 4.69
N PHE A 95 1.79 5.81 6.01
CA PHE A 95 1.66 6.91 6.97
C PHE A 95 2.80 7.93 6.88
N HIS A 96 4.04 7.47 6.68
CA HIS A 96 5.20 8.35 6.53
C HIS A 96 5.18 9.19 5.23
N HIS A 97 4.40 8.78 4.23
CA HIS A 97 4.23 9.50 2.97
C HIS A 97 3.06 10.49 2.98
N ILE A 98 2.35 10.66 4.10
CA ILE A 98 1.21 11.59 4.21
C ILE A 98 1.34 12.49 5.44
N ASP A 99 0.50 13.52 5.52
CA ASP A 99 0.16 14.19 6.78
C ASP A 99 -1.10 13.52 7.36
N PRO A 100 -0.96 12.52 8.25
CA PRO A 100 -2.11 11.80 8.77
C PRO A 100 -2.91 12.59 9.81
N THR A 101 -2.54 13.85 10.07
CA THR A 101 -3.22 14.71 11.06
C THR A 101 -4.21 15.68 10.43
N ASP A 102 -4.23 15.79 9.10
CA ASP A 102 -5.12 16.67 8.37
C ASP A 102 -6.45 15.96 8.06
N PRO A 103 -7.59 16.43 8.61
CA PRO A 103 -8.89 15.84 8.34
C PRO A 103 -9.54 16.35 7.05
N ASN A 104 -9.01 17.39 6.40
CA ASN A 104 -9.69 18.10 5.31
C ASN A 104 -9.07 17.86 3.92
N GLY A 105 -8.05 17.02 3.83
CA GLY A 105 -7.31 16.76 2.60
C GLY A 105 -5.86 16.43 2.88
N GLN A 106 -4.98 16.77 1.94
CA GLN A 106 -3.54 16.63 2.08
C GLN A 106 -2.79 17.86 1.55
N ILE A 107 -2.21 18.61 2.48
CA ILE A 107 -1.19 19.63 2.23
C ILE A 107 -1.75 20.83 1.45
N CYS A 108 -1.82 20.75 0.13
CA CYS A 108 -2.43 21.77 -0.72
C CYS A 108 -3.70 21.28 -1.43
N ASP A 109 -3.94 19.96 -1.46
CA ASP A 109 -5.13 19.37 -2.06
C ASP A 109 -6.21 19.20 -1.00
N TYR A 110 -7.25 20.05 -1.06
CA TYR A 110 -8.34 20.06 -0.10
C TYR A 110 -9.62 19.53 -0.70
N GLY A 111 -10.41 18.85 0.12
CA GLY A 111 -11.72 18.35 -0.24
C GLY A 111 -11.87 16.83 -0.07
N PRO A 112 -13.11 16.32 -0.19
CA PRO A 112 -13.44 14.95 0.19
C PRO A 112 -12.61 13.89 -0.53
N SER A 113 -12.31 14.09 -1.82
CA SER A 113 -11.51 13.15 -2.62
C SER A 113 -10.09 12.95 -2.09
N TYR A 114 -9.56 13.93 -1.35
CA TYR A 114 -8.19 13.92 -0.83
C TYR A 114 -8.10 13.50 0.64
N HIS A 115 -9.21 13.08 1.26
CA HIS A 115 -9.17 12.51 2.60
C HIS A 115 -8.35 11.23 2.64
N THR A 116 -7.79 10.92 3.82
CA THR A 116 -6.90 9.76 3.97
C THR A 116 -7.62 8.54 4.52
N ALA A 117 -7.31 7.37 3.94
CA ALA A 117 -7.88 6.10 4.37
C ALA A 117 -6.93 4.92 4.12
N VAL A 118 -7.05 3.90 4.96
CA VAL A 118 -6.53 2.55 4.71
C VAL A 118 -7.73 1.63 4.50
N PHE A 119 -7.80 0.98 3.35
CA PHE A 119 -8.87 0.05 3.03
C PHE A 119 -8.43 -1.38 3.35
N VAL A 120 -9.14 -2.04 4.27
CA VAL A 120 -8.81 -3.36 4.81
C VAL A 120 -9.76 -4.43 4.28
N SER A 121 -9.23 -5.58 3.89
CA SER A 121 -9.99 -6.68 3.27
C SER A 121 -10.51 -7.70 4.29
N ASP A 122 -9.84 -7.80 5.45
CA ASP A 122 -10.18 -8.77 6.49
C ASP A 122 -9.93 -8.22 7.92
N PRO A 123 -10.36 -8.94 8.98
CA PRO A 123 -10.14 -8.52 10.36
C PRO A 123 -8.67 -8.44 10.79
N ALA A 124 -7.76 -9.22 10.19
CA ALA A 124 -6.35 -9.19 10.52
C ALA A 124 -5.68 -7.92 9.98
N GLU A 125 -5.99 -7.53 8.74
CA GLU A 125 -5.58 -6.24 8.17
C GLU A 125 -6.16 -5.07 8.95
N ARG A 126 -7.42 -5.16 9.41
CA ARG A 126 -8.02 -4.14 10.29
C ARG A 126 -7.23 -3.99 11.58
N ALA A 127 -6.98 -5.08 12.30
CA ALA A 127 -6.25 -5.05 13.55
C ALA A 127 -4.83 -4.48 13.37
N ALA A 128 -4.13 -4.92 12.31
CA ALA A 128 -2.81 -4.40 11.96
C ALA A 128 -2.82 -2.90 11.66
N ALA A 129 -3.76 -2.43 10.83
CA ALA A 129 -3.84 -1.03 10.44
C ALA A 129 -4.20 -0.12 11.62
N GLU A 130 -5.11 -0.54 12.49
CA GLU A 130 -5.44 0.19 13.73
C GLU A 130 -4.25 0.23 14.70
N GLN A 131 -3.49 -0.86 14.82
CA GLN A 131 -2.29 -0.90 15.64
C GLN A 131 -1.24 0.09 15.12
N VAL A 132 -0.96 0.11 13.82
CA VAL A 132 -0.01 1.06 13.21
C VAL A 132 -0.52 2.49 13.37
N LYS A 133 -1.81 2.75 13.12
CA LYS A 133 -2.43 4.06 13.34
C LYS A 133 -2.24 4.55 14.78
N ALA A 134 -2.38 3.67 15.78
CA ALA A 134 -2.15 4.01 17.18
C ALA A 134 -0.67 4.31 17.48
N GLN A 135 0.26 3.55 16.89
CA GLN A 135 1.70 3.81 16.99
C GLN A 135 2.07 5.17 16.39
N VAL A 136 1.53 5.47 15.20
CA VAL A 136 1.68 6.78 14.55
C VAL A 136 1.14 7.87 15.45
N ALA A 137 -0.11 7.79 15.90
CA ALA A 137 -0.70 8.81 16.80
C ALA A 137 0.17 9.10 18.04
N LYS A 138 0.75 8.04 18.64
CA LYS A 138 1.70 8.17 19.75
C LYS A 138 2.98 8.88 19.34
N ALA A 139 3.57 8.51 18.20
CA ALA A 139 4.79 9.14 17.67
C ALA A 139 4.57 10.62 17.29
N LEU A 140 3.38 10.95 16.78
CA LEU A 140 3.00 12.33 16.44
C LEU A 140 2.65 13.18 17.67
N LYS A 141 2.28 12.53 18.78
CA LYS A 141 1.60 13.16 19.93
C LYS A 141 0.38 13.98 19.50
N ARG A 142 -0.29 13.52 18.44
CA ARG A 142 -1.45 14.17 17.80
C ARG A 142 -2.44 13.12 17.32
N PRO A 143 -3.74 13.41 17.29
CA PRO A 143 -4.73 12.53 16.67
C PRO A 143 -4.41 12.27 15.20
N VAL A 144 -4.67 11.03 14.76
CA VAL A 144 -4.59 10.63 13.35
C VAL A 144 -5.99 10.65 12.74
N ALA A 145 -6.18 11.49 11.73
CA ALA A 145 -7.42 11.68 10.98
C ALA A 145 -7.70 10.55 9.98
N THR A 146 -6.67 9.83 9.54
CA THR A 146 -6.79 8.72 8.58
C THR A 146 -7.78 7.67 9.04
N THR A 147 -8.74 7.32 8.19
CA THR A 147 -9.80 6.35 8.48
C THR A 147 -9.40 4.92 8.11
N ILE A 148 -9.93 3.92 8.82
CA ILE A 148 -9.72 2.49 8.50
C ILE A 148 -11.04 1.92 8.01
N LEU A 149 -11.19 1.81 6.69
CA LEU A 149 -12.44 1.47 6.02
C LEU A 149 -12.40 0.03 5.48
N PRO A 150 -13.53 -0.69 5.40
CA PRO A 150 -13.56 -1.95 4.66
C PRO A 150 -13.24 -1.69 3.18
N THR A 151 -12.61 -2.67 2.53
CA THR A 151 -12.35 -2.61 1.08
C THR A 151 -13.66 -2.46 0.30
N SER A 152 -13.60 -1.68 -0.77
CA SER A 152 -14.69 -1.49 -1.73
C SER A 152 -14.18 -1.75 -3.15
N THR A 153 -15.06 -1.63 -4.15
CA THR A 153 -14.64 -1.71 -5.56
C THR A 153 -13.59 -0.64 -5.84
N PHE A 154 -12.41 -1.08 -6.30
CA PHE A 154 -11.36 -0.18 -6.79
C PHE A 154 -11.58 0.08 -8.29
N TRP A 155 -11.91 1.32 -8.63
CA TRP A 155 -12.04 1.77 -10.01
C TRP A 155 -10.71 2.35 -10.47
N MET A 156 -10.03 1.66 -11.39
CA MET A 156 -8.77 2.16 -11.94
C MET A 156 -9.02 3.48 -12.69
N ALA A 157 -8.22 4.50 -12.37
CA ALA A 157 -8.30 5.78 -13.06
C ALA A 157 -7.73 5.69 -14.48
N GLU A 158 -8.00 6.72 -15.27
CA GLU A 158 -7.63 6.84 -16.66
C GLU A 158 -6.10 6.70 -16.86
N ALA A 159 -5.70 6.20 -18.03
CA ALA A 159 -4.30 5.86 -18.32
C ALA A 159 -3.32 7.05 -18.23
N TYR A 160 -3.82 8.27 -18.36
CA TYR A 160 -3.01 9.48 -18.25
C TYR A 160 -2.64 9.82 -16.79
N HIS A 161 -3.36 9.30 -15.80
CA HIS A 161 -3.04 9.45 -14.38
C HIS A 161 -2.03 8.43 -13.86
N GLN A 162 -1.98 7.24 -14.47
CA GLN A 162 -1.03 6.19 -14.08
C GLN A 162 0.41 6.67 -14.33
N ASP A 163 1.33 6.46 -13.40
CA ASP A 163 2.72 6.90 -13.48
C ASP A 163 2.88 8.41 -13.77
N TYR A 164 1.96 9.28 -13.32
CA TYR A 164 1.95 10.68 -13.75
C TYR A 164 3.27 11.40 -13.45
N ALA A 165 3.83 11.18 -12.24
CA ALA A 165 5.10 11.78 -11.81
C ALA A 165 6.26 11.38 -12.73
N ARG A 166 6.30 10.12 -13.14
CA ARG A 166 7.33 9.56 -14.04
C ARG A 166 7.17 10.06 -15.47
N LYS A 167 5.93 10.15 -15.96
CA LYS A 167 5.62 10.61 -17.32
C LYS A 167 5.77 12.13 -17.49
N ASN A 168 5.54 12.90 -16.43
CA ASN A 168 5.52 14.36 -16.45
C ASN A 168 6.41 14.99 -15.36
N PRO A 169 7.73 14.68 -15.31
CA PRO A 169 8.59 15.00 -14.17
C PRO A 169 8.71 16.51 -13.90
N VAL A 170 8.69 17.34 -14.94
CA VAL A 170 8.77 18.81 -14.79
C VAL A 170 7.47 19.36 -14.20
N ALA A 171 6.32 18.99 -14.76
CA ALA A 171 5.02 19.47 -14.29
C ALA A 171 4.71 18.96 -12.87
N TYR A 172 4.95 17.68 -12.62
CA TYR A 172 4.79 17.08 -11.29
C TYR A 172 5.76 17.70 -10.28
N GLY A 173 7.03 17.91 -10.65
CA GLY A 173 8.01 18.54 -9.78
C GLY A 173 7.62 19.97 -9.38
N ALA A 174 7.15 20.78 -10.35
CA ALA A 174 6.64 22.13 -10.08
C ALA A 174 5.42 22.10 -9.15
N TYR A 175 4.48 21.16 -9.38
CA TYR A 175 3.33 20.95 -8.50
C TYR A 175 3.76 20.54 -7.08
N ARG A 176 4.64 19.54 -6.92
CA ARG A 176 5.09 19.04 -5.61
C ARG A 176 5.78 20.13 -4.79
N VAL A 177 6.66 20.91 -5.44
CA VAL A 177 7.34 22.04 -4.81
C VAL A 177 6.35 23.15 -4.46
N GLY A 178 5.47 23.53 -5.38
CA GLY A 178 4.46 24.57 -5.16
C GLY A 178 3.47 24.22 -4.05
N CYS A 179 3.13 22.93 -3.94
CA CYS A 179 2.31 22.38 -2.85
C CYS A 179 3.03 22.41 -1.50
N GLY A 180 4.36 22.51 -1.48
CA GLY A 180 5.16 22.44 -0.25
C GLY A 180 5.16 21.05 0.39
N ARG A 181 4.90 19.99 -0.38
CA ARG A 181 4.70 18.62 0.14
C ARG A 181 5.84 18.14 1.01
N ASP A 182 7.07 18.19 0.48
CA ASP A 182 8.24 17.69 1.20
C ASP A 182 8.52 18.48 2.49
N ALA A 183 8.35 19.81 2.43
CA ALA A 183 8.51 20.66 3.60
C ALA A 183 7.45 20.35 4.66
N ARG A 184 6.20 20.13 4.26
CA ARG A 184 5.11 19.76 5.17
C ARG A 184 5.34 18.39 5.80
N LEU A 185 5.66 17.37 5.01
CA LEU A 185 5.97 16.03 5.52
C LEU A 185 7.16 16.08 6.48
N LYS A 186 8.25 16.77 6.11
CA LYS A 186 9.38 16.96 7.02
C LYS A 186 8.95 17.63 8.33
N ALA A 187 8.08 18.63 8.30
CA ALA A 187 7.61 19.30 9.52
C ALA A 187 6.70 18.41 10.37
N VAL A 188 5.82 17.63 9.74
CA VAL A 188 4.99 16.61 10.42
C VAL A 188 5.89 15.61 11.13
N TRP A 189 6.95 15.15 10.44
CA TRP A 189 7.90 14.13 10.88
C TRP A 189 9.16 14.63 11.59
N ALA A 190 9.25 15.91 11.91
CA ALA A 190 10.36 16.48 12.67
C ALA A 190 10.26 16.18 14.18
N GLY A 191 11.42 16.02 14.84
CA GLY A 191 11.51 15.95 16.31
C GLY A 191 10.98 14.67 16.94
N ARG A 192 11.02 13.57 16.18
CA ARG A 192 10.69 12.22 16.65
C ARG A 192 11.96 11.46 17.02
#